data_AF-A0A662GRZ3-F1
#
_entry.id   AF-A0A662GRZ3-F1
#
_cell.length_a   1.000
_cell.length_b   1.000
_cell.length_c   1.000
_cell.angle_alpha   90.00
_cell.angle_beta   90.00
_cell.angle_gamma   90.00
#
_symmetry.space_group_name_H-M   'P 1'
#
loop_
_entity.id
_entity.type
_entity.pdbx_description
1 polymer ?
#
loop_
_entity_poly.entity_id
_entity_poly.type
_entity_poly.pdbx_seq_one_letter_code
_entity_poly.pdbx_strand_id
1 'polypeptide(L)' 'MCLAVPARVLEVRGHKARVDFGGTVREVDVSLVDVRPGQYVLVHAG' A
#
# COMPACT_ATOMS: atom_id res chain seq x y z
N MET A 1 12.95 -11.99 -9.94
CA MET A 1 13.00 -12.07 -8.47
C MET A 1 13.03 -10.64 -7.96
N CYS A 2 11.88 -10.11 -7.54
CA CYS A 2 11.74 -8.72 -7.06
C CYS A 2 11.57 -8.71 -5.54
N LEU A 3 12.04 -7.64 -4.87
CA LEU A 3 11.81 -7.41 -3.45
C LEU A 3 10.55 -6.57 -3.26
N ALA A 4 9.75 -6.89 -2.25
CA ALA A 4 8.60 -6.07 -1.87
C ALA A 4 9.08 -4.68 -1.40
N VAL A 5 8.30 -3.64 -1.74
CA VAL A 5 8.66 -2.26 -1.42
C VAL A 5 7.75 -1.75 -0.30
N PRO A 6 8.30 -1.21 0.80
CA PRO A 6 7.50 -0.62 1.87
C PRO A 6 6.83 0.67 1.40
N ALA A 7 5.56 0.84 1.78
CA ALA A 7 4.78 2.06 1.51
C ALA A 7 3.94 2.44 2.73
N ARG A 8 3.77 3.75 2.96
CA ARG A 8 2.91 4.28 4.03
C ARG A 8 1.49 4.43 3.53
N VAL A 9 0.51 3.89 4.24
CA VAL A 9 -0.91 4.05 3.93
C VAL A 9 -1.34 5.48 4.25
N LEU A 10 -1.88 6.17 3.25
CA LEU A 10 -2.42 7.52 3.38
C LEU A 10 -3.95 7.49 3.56
N GLU A 11 -4.63 6.64 2.78
CA GLU A 11 -6.09 6.56 2.74
C GLU A 11 -6.54 5.16 2.31
N VAL A 12 -7.69 4.69 2.79
CA VAL A 12 -8.28 3.39 2.44
C VAL A 12 -9.72 3.61 1.96
N ARG A 13 -10.05 3.03 0.80
CA ARG A 13 -11.34 3.15 0.12
C ARG A 13 -11.81 1.77 -0.34
N GLY A 14 -12.58 1.09 0.51
CA GLY A 14 -12.99 -0.30 0.27
C GLY A 14 -11.76 -1.20 0.13
N HIS A 15 -11.61 -1.83 -1.04
CA HIS A 15 -10.50 -2.75 -1.33
C HIS A 15 -9.26 -2.08 -1.94
N LYS A 16 -9.26 -0.75 -2.08
CA LYS A 16 -8.13 0.02 -2.57
C LYS A 16 -7.57 0.91 -1.47
N ALA A 17 -6.25 1.11 -1.48
CA ALA A 17 -5.59 2.07 -0.61
C ALA A 17 -4.67 2.98 -1.41
N ARG A 18 -4.63 4.27 -1.06
CA ARG A 18 -3.57 5.18 -1.53
C ARG A 18 -2.39 5.07 -0.58
N VAL A 19 -1.23 4.76 -1.12
CA VAL A 19 0.02 4.57 -0.37
C VAL A 19 1.13 5.44 -0.93
N ASP A 20 2.06 5.85 -0.07
CA ASP A 20 3.25 6.62 -0.41
C ASP A 20 4.52 5.76 -0.31
N PHE A 21 5.27 5.69 -1.41
CA PHE A 21 6.55 5.00 -1.52
C PHE A 21 7.76 5.92 -1.25
N GLY A 22 7.58 6.98 -0.46
CA GLY A 22 8.65 7.94 -0.14
C GLY A 22 8.72 9.11 -1.14
N GLY A 23 7.57 9.66 -1.54
CA GLY A 23 7.42 10.78 -2.48
C GLY A 23 6.59 10.45 -3.71
N THR A 24 6.22 9.18 -3.91
CA THR A 24 5.35 8.74 -5.02
C THR A 24 4.10 8.08 -4.46
N VAL A 25 2.94 8.66 -4.75
CA VAL A 25 1.65 8.13 -4.32
C VAL A 25 1.05 7.24 -5.41
N ARG A 26 0.66 6.02 -5.04
CA ARG A 26 -0.04 5.07 -5.94
C ARG A 26 -1.22 4.43 -5.23
N GLU A 27 -2.16 3.93 -6.02
CA GLU A 27 -3.26 3.11 -5.53
C GLU A 27 -2.84 1.63 -5.58
N VAL A 28 -3.10 0.90 -4.49
CA VAL A 28 -2.78 -0.52 -4.36
C VAL A 28 -4.02 -1.30 -3.93
N ASP A 29 -4.05 -2.58 -4.30
CA ASP A 29 -5.08 -3.52 -3.84
C ASP A 29 -4.77 -4.00 -2.43
N VAL A 30 -5.77 -3.94 -1.55
CA VAL A 30 -5.67 -4.37 -0.15
C VAL A 30 -6.75 -5.40 0.20
N SER A 31 -7.33 -6.07 -0.80
CA SER A 31 -8.41 -7.06 -0.58
C SER A 31 -7.98 -8.24 0.30
N LEU A 32 -6.68 -8.48 0.42
CA LEU A 32 -6.10 -9.62 1.13
C LEU A 32 -5.66 -9.30 2.56
N VAL A 33 -5.72 -8.03 3.00
CA VAL A 33 -5.24 -7.61 4.31
C VAL A 33 -5.92 -6.34 4.79
N ASP A 34 -6.31 -6.30 6.07
CA ASP A 34 -6.84 -5.10 6.68
C ASP A 34 -5.73 -4.07 6.93
N VAL A 35 -5.95 -2.85 6.42
CA VAL A 35 -4.99 -1.74 6.54
C VAL A 35 -5.68 -0.48 7.03
N ARG A 36 -4.92 0.38 7.70
CA ARG A 36 -5.37 1.67 8.23
C ARG A 36 -4.38 2.78 7.85
N PRO A 37 -4.85 4.03 7.66
CA PRO A 37 -3.96 5.17 7.48
C PRO A 37 -2.88 5.25 8.57
N GLY A 38 -1.65 5.56 8.16
CA GLY A 38 -0.48 5.65 9.04
C GLY A 38 0.32 4.36 9.17
N GLN A 39 -0.24 3.19 8.81
CA GLN A 39 0.52 1.93 8.80
C GLN A 39 1.47 1.87 7.60
N TYR A 40 2.52 1.05 7.73
CA TYR A 40 3.36 0.67 6.61
C TYR A 40 2.97 -0.72 6.12
N VAL A 41 2.95 -0.90 4.81
CA VAL A 41 2.64 -2.15 4.13
C VAL A 41 3.76 -2.50 3.17
N LEU A 42 4.01 -3.79 2.98
CA LEU A 42 4.91 -4.29 1.93
C LEU A 42 4.07 -4.55 0.68
N VAL A 43 4.39 -3.83 -0.39
CA VAL A 43 3.68 -3.97 -1.66
C VAL A 43 4.48 -4.85 -2.59
N HIS A 44 3.79 -5.83 -3.18
CA HIS A 44 4.30 -6.73 -4.19
C HIS A 44 3.40 -6.65 -5.41
N ALA A 45 3.98 -6.44 -6.59
CA ALA A 45 3.26 -6.33 -7.85
C ALA A 45 3.36 -7.64 -8.63
N GLY A 46 3.12 -8.77 -7.96
CA GLY A 46 3.49 -10.09 -8.51
C GLY A 46 4.99 -10.30 -8.69
#